data_AF-A0A6N9R5E6-F1
#
_entry.id   AF-A0A6N9R5E6-F1
#
_cell.length_a   1.000
_cell.length_b   1.000
_cell.length_c   1.000
_cell.angle_alpha   90.00
_cell.angle_beta   90.00
_cell.angle_gamma   90.00
#
_symmetry.space_group_name_H-M   'P 1'
#
loop_
_entity.id
_entity.type
_entity.pdbx_description
1 polymer ?
#
loop_
_entity_poly.entity_id
_entity_poly.type
_entity_poly.pdbx_seq_one_letter_code
_entity_poly.pdbx_strand_id
1 'polypeptide(L)'
;MPRPPAPTPVDPSVLSPSGPFRALKQFGLVLLCAAWVLLGLAGHDPWKSEDATTFGVAWEMAQRGDYVVPYLAGEPYLIRPPLVPAAAALAIGAFSPPLTPHSAARLAAGLALTLILLCTALASRELSGRPFRWLPVLILIGSIGLWERAHALSAELGLTLGITVALYGFALALRLPAAGGVLLGIGAAIAFLSRGLLGPLWLAATAAIVPACGAPWRTPKYAMTVVIALVVAAGLAAPWLVALEARDPALFESWRTAEMARDFFAWGDPRGSIEPFYHAKNLLWFAWPALPLVLWMAWTRGRGFNGGLGGSELRLPAVLALVILAGLALMPDPRLIHAMPLLVPLALLAALEVDSLKRGFSGALDWFGILTFGLLSLLLWGLWIDSYTHGMSPQVARFFRDSETGFQPRFHLGTILAAVFLTSLWVVLVRPARRSNRRTVLNWAAGMTLLWGLYSTIWLPYLDSRRSYRSVVEAAATHLPAQGCVGSRYLGEPQRALFHYFANVVTIRAEVDTRAEDCPALLVQYGRQEGAPPALPGWQVEWEGRRRGDETERYVVYLKEAP
;
A
#
# COMPACT_ATOMS: atom_id res chain seq x y z
N MET A 1 -62.04 -9.33 -30.92
CA MET A 1 -61.12 -10.16 -30.10
C MET A 1 -60.34 -9.23 -29.15
N PRO A 2 -60.29 -9.50 -27.84
CA PRO A 2 -59.44 -8.75 -26.93
C PRO A 2 -57.97 -9.04 -27.25
N ARG A 3 -57.09 -8.02 -27.18
CA ARG A 3 -55.65 -8.21 -27.30
C ARG A 3 -55.17 -9.19 -26.21
N PRO A 4 -54.30 -10.17 -26.53
CA PRO A 4 -53.72 -11.02 -25.50
C PRO A 4 -52.92 -10.17 -24.50
N PRO A 5 -52.93 -10.54 -23.21
CA PRO A 5 -52.19 -9.82 -22.19
C PRO A 5 -50.70 -9.80 -22.54
N ALA A 6 -50.05 -8.65 -22.34
CA ALA A 6 -48.62 -8.52 -22.53
C ALA A 6 -47.89 -9.56 -21.66
N PRO A 7 -46.87 -10.26 -22.19
CA PRO A 7 -46.14 -11.24 -21.42
C PRO A 7 -45.54 -10.58 -20.17
N THR A 8 -45.76 -11.19 -19.01
CA THR A 8 -45.16 -10.76 -17.75
C THR A 8 -43.65 -10.67 -17.93
N PRO A 9 -43.00 -9.56 -17.51
CA PRO A 9 -41.55 -9.42 -17.65
C PRO A 9 -40.87 -10.55 -16.87
N VAL A 10 -40.29 -11.49 -17.61
CA VAL A 10 -39.53 -12.60 -17.02
C VAL A 10 -38.28 -12.00 -16.40
N ASP A 11 -38.06 -12.25 -15.11
CA ASP A 11 -36.85 -11.78 -14.44
C ASP A 11 -35.62 -12.35 -15.18
N PRO A 12 -34.75 -11.50 -15.75
CA PRO A 12 -33.56 -11.94 -16.48
C PRO A 12 -32.59 -12.76 -15.60
N SER A 13 -32.77 -12.77 -14.27
CA SER A 13 -32.06 -13.65 -13.35
C SER A 13 -32.43 -15.12 -13.51
N VAL A 14 -33.67 -15.43 -13.88
CA VAL A 14 -34.22 -16.79 -14.08
C VAL A 14 -33.81 -17.37 -15.43
N LEU A 15 -33.61 -16.50 -16.44
CA LEU A 15 -33.16 -16.87 -17.78
C LEU A 15 -31.64 -17.11 -17.86
N SER A 16 -30.87 -16.74 -16.82
CA SER A 16 -29.43 -16.98 -16.80
C SER A 16 -29.13 -18.40 -16.28
N PRO A 17 -28.37 -19.24 -17.00
CA PRO A 17 -27.91 -20.55 -16.51
C PRO A 17 -27.10 -20.48 -15.21
N SER A 18 -26.69 -19.28 -14.80
CA SER A 18 -25.92 -19.01 -13.58
C SER A 18 -26.75 -18.43 -12.43
N GLY A 19 -28.05 -18.19 -12.63
CA GLY A 19 -29.00 -17.68 -11.64
C GLY A 19 -28.88 -18.37 -10.27
N PRO A 20 -29.03 -19.71 -10.17
CA PRO A 20 -29.00 -20.42 -8.88
C PRO A 20 -27.63 -20.38 -8.19
N PHE A 21 -26.53 -20.26 -8.94
CA PHE A 21 -25.16 -20.21 -8.39
C PHE A 21 -24.62 -18.79 -8.22
N ARG A 22 -25.42 -17.76 -8.46
CA ARG A 22 -24.97 -16.37 -8.44
C ARG A 22 -24.49 -15.95 -7.06
N ALA A 23 -25.23 -16.29 -6.01
CA ALA A 23 -24.88 -15.98 -4.62
C ALA A 23 -23.55 -16.67 -4.24
N LEU A 24 -23.42 -17.96 -4.54
CA LEU A 24 -22.20 -18.73 -4.30
C LEU A 24 -20.97 -18.14 -5.01
N LYS A 25 -21.11 -17.74 -6.28
CA LYS A 25 -20.02 -17.09 -7.03
C LYS A 25 -19.63 -15.75 -6.43
N GLN A 26 -20.60 -14.94 -5.98
CA GLN A 26 -20.31 -13.66 -5.31
C GLN A 26 -19.64 -13.88 -3.96
N PHE A 27 -20.11 -14.85 -3.20
CA PHE A 27 -19.48 -15.25 -1.94
C PHE A 27 -18.03 -15.69 -2.17
N GLY A 28 -17.75 -16.49 -3.19
CA GLY A 28 -16.38 -16.88 -3.55
C GLY A 28 -15.48 -15.69 -3.91
N LEU A 29 -16.00 -14.68 -4.61
CA LEU A 29 -15.25 -13.45 -4.91
C LEU A 29 -14.97 -12.62 -3.65
N VAL A 30 -15.96 -12.52 -2.74
CA VAL A 30 -15.78 -11.84 -1.44
C VAL A 30 -14.74 -12.57 -0.60
N LEU A 31 -14.80 -13.91 -0.54
CA LEU A 31 -13.84 -14.73 0.19
C LEU A 31 -12.42 -14.58 -0.38
N LEU A 32 -12.28 -14.53 -1.71
CA LEU A 32 -11.00 -14.27 -2.36
C LEU A 32 -10.43 -12.91 -1.95
N CYS A 33 -11.25 -11.85 -1.99
CA CYS A 33 -10.83 -10.52 -1.57
C CYS A 33 -10.48 -10.47 -0.08
N ALA A 34 -11.30 -11.11 0.77
CA ALA A 34 -11.07 -11.18 2.21
C ALA A 34 -9.77 -11.93 2.53
N ALA A 35 -9.52 -13.06 1.87
CA ALA A 35 -8.25 -13.78 2.00
C ALA A 35 -7.08 -12.89 1.59
N TRP A 36 -7.16 -12.22 0.44
CA TRP A 36 -6.11 -11.31 -0.02
C TRP A 36 -5.84 -10.17 0.96
N VAL A 37 -6.90 -9.55 1.53
CA VAL A 37 -6.76 -8.46 2.51
C VAL A 37 -6.17 -8.95 3.84
N LEU A 38 -6.68 -10.06 4.38
CA LEU A 38 -6.35 -10.50 5.74
C LEU A 38 -4.98 -11.19 5.84
N LEU A 39 -4.56 -11.89 4.79
CA LEU A 39 -3.26 -12.55 4.76
C LEU A 39 -2.16 -11.48 4.78
N GLY A 40 -1.16 -11.66 5.64
CA GLY A 40 -0.01 -10.76 5.75
C GLY A 40 -0.21 -9.51 6.62
N LEU A 41 -1.38 -9.31 7.27
CA LEU A 41 -1.56 -8.20 8.22
C LEU A 41 -0.94 -8.46 9.60
N ALA A 42 -0.70 -9.72 9.95
CA ALA A 42 -0.26 -10.13 11.28
C ALA A 42 0.83 -11.20 11.21
N GLY A 43 1.56 -11.36 12.33
CA GLY A 43 2.54 -12.44 12.48
C GLY A 43 3.97 -12.09 12.03
N HIS A 44 4.27 -10.82 11.81
CA HIS A 44 5.63 -10.33 11.52
C HIS A 44 5.85 -8.94 12.14
N ASP A 45 7.10 -8.64 12.45
CA ASP A 45 7.53 -7.36 13.01
C ASP A 45 7.34 -6.20 12.01
N PRO A 46 7.38 -4.92 12.45
CA PRO A 46 7.35 -3.78 11.54
C PRO A 46 8.57 -3.78 10.62
N TRP A 47 8.34 -3.82 9.31
CA TRP A 47 9.40 -3.88 8.32
C TRP A 47 9.74 -2.47 7.81
N LYS A 48 11.01 -2.24 7.47
CA LYS A 48 11.46 -0.96 6.90
C LYS A 48 10.83 -0.77 5.50
N SER A 49 10.49 0.45 5.04
CA SER A 49 10.60 1.75 5.73
C SER A 49 9.26 2.27 6.24
N GLU A 50 8.30 2.46 5.34
CA GLU A 50 7.06 3.19 5.67
C GLU A 50 6.25 2.50 6.77
N ASP A 51 6.22 1.15 6.77
CA ASP A 51 5.50 0.35 7.78
C ASP A 51 6.07 0.59 9.18
N ALA A 52 7.39 0.49 9.36
CA ALA A 52 8.05 0.78 10.63
C ALA A 52 7.91 2.25 11.07
N THR A 53 8.09 3.22 10.17
CA THR A 53 7.95 4.65 10.52
C THR A 53 6.52 4.98 10.92
N THR A 54 5.53 4.60 10.11
CA THR A 54 4.10 4.88 10.38
C THR A 54 3.64 4.16 11.64
N PHE A 55 4.10 2.92 11.86
CA PHE A 55 3.85 2.19 13.10
C PHE A 55 4.48 2.90 14.31
N GLY A 56 5.71 3.39 14.21
CA GLY A 56 6.38 4.13 15.29
C GLY A 56 5.59 5.36 15.74
N VAL A 57 5.07 6.13 14.78
CA VAL A 57 4.21 7.28 15.06
C VAL A 57 2.89 6.83 15.71
N ALA A 58 2.26 5.78 15.18
CA ALA A 58 1.03 5.22 15.75
C ALA A 58 1.22 4.71 17.18
N TRP A 59 2.38 4.09 17.46
CA TRP A 59 2.75 3.62 18.78
C TRP A 59 2.86 4.79 19.76
N GLU A 60 3.54 5.87 19.40
CA GLU A 60 3.60 7.06 20.26
C GLU A 60 2.24 7.73 20.46
N MET A 61 1.41 7.83 19.41
CA MET A 61 0.04 8.34 19.56
C MET A 61 -0.77 7.50 20.55
N ALA A 62 -0.68 6.17 20.45
CA ALA A 62 -1.38 5.26 21.36
C ALA A 62 -0.88 5.38 22.81
N GLN A 63 0.44 5.55 23.00
CA GLN A 63 1.04 5.67 24.33
C GLN A 63 0.78 7.04 24.98
N ARG A 64 0.80 8.13 24.20
CA ARG A 64 0.62 9.51 24.69
C ARG A 64 -0.85 9.93 24.77
N GLY A 65 -1.72 9.32 23.98
CA GLY A 65 -3.10 9.76 23.80
C GLY A 65 -3.23 11.10 23.04
N ASP A 66 -2.15 11.58 22.40
CA ASP A 66 -2.16 12.79 21.59
C ASP A 66 -2.25 12.44 20.10
N TYR A 67 -3.39 12.78 19.49
CA TYR A 67 -3.68 12.56 18.07
C TYR A 67 -3.49 13.83 17.23
N VAL A 68 -3.15 14.96 17.85
CA VAL A 68 -2.97 16.24 17.17
C VAL A 68 -1.53 16.40 16.69
N VAL A 69 -0.57 16.14 17.59
CA VAL A 69 0.87 16.28 17.31
C VAL A 69 1.49 14.88 17.19
N PRO A 70 1.81 14.41 15.96
CA PRO A 70 2.52 13.15 15.79
C PRO A 70 3.95 13.24 16.34
N TYR A 71 4.40 12.19 17.01
CA TYR A 71 5.78 12.05 17.49
C TYR A 71 6.44 10.78 16.94
N LEU A 72 7.75 10.82 16.76
CA LEU A 72 8.58 9.68 16.38
C LEU A 72 9.87 9.69 17.19
N ALA A 73 10.05 8.68 18.04
CA ALA A 73 11.14 8.59 19.00
C ALA A 73 11.37 9.91 19.74
N GLY A 74 10.34 10.41 20.42
CA GLY A 74 10.42 11.59 21.29
C GLY A 74 10.32 12.95 20.60
N GLU A 75 10.52 13.03 19.28
CA GLU A 75 10.50 14.28 18.50
C GLU A 75 9.20 14.45 17.70
N PRO A 76 8.67 15.67 17.53
CA PRO A 76 7.55 15.91 16.61
C PRO A 76 7.86 15.45 15.19
N TYR A 77 6.94 14.71 14.58
CA TYR A 77 7.06 14.15 13.24
C TYR A 77 5.96 14.68 12.32
N LEU A 78 6.18 15.86 11.74
CA LEU A 78 5.18 16.58 10.95
C LEU A 78 5.42 16.52 9.43
N ILE A 79 6.30 15.61 8.98
CA ILE A 79 6.55 15.36 7.56
C ILE A 79 5.30 14.75 6.87
N ARG A 80 4.48 14.02 7.63
CA ARG A 80 3.24 13.41 7.14
C ARG A 80 2.07 13.74 8.08
N PRO A 81 0.87 14.02 7.55
CA PRO A 81 -0.32 14.24 8.37
C PRO A 81 -0.80 12.96 9.09
N PRO A 82 -1.70 13.08 10.09
CA PRO A 82 -1.83 12.08 11.15
C PRO A 82 -2.81 10.93 10.87
N LEU A 83 -3.58 10.91 9.76
CA LEU A 83 -4.74 10.02 9.64
C LEU A 83 -4.39 8.55 9.75
N VAL A 84 -3.37 8.10 9.00
CA VAL A 84 -2.95 6.70 8.97
C VAL A 84 -2.41 6.26 10.33
N PRO A 85 -1.44 6.98 10.96
CA PRO A 85 -0.98 6.59 12.29
C PRO A 85 -2.07 6.73 13.37
N ALA A 86 -2.99 7.70 13.27
CA ALA A 86 -4.11 7.83 14.19
C ALA A 86 -5.07 6.63 14.10
N ALA A 87 -5.43 6.20 12.88
CA ALA A 87 -6.25 5.02 12.67
C ALA A 87 -5.56 3.75 13.19
N ALA A 88 -4.25 3.63 12.98
CA ALA A 88 -3.44 2.55 13.53
C ALA A 88 -3.39 2.58 15.06
N ALA A 89 -3.22 3.76 15.67
CA ALA A 89 -3.23 3.94 17.13
C ALA A 89 -4.57 3.55 17.76
N LEU A 90 -5.69 3.92 17.12
CA LEU A 90 -7.03 3.47 17.54
C LEU A 90 -7.17 1.95 17.42
N ALA A 91 -6.61 1.34 16.38
CA ALA A 91 -6.60 -0.11 16.22
C ALA A 91 -5.73 -0.80 17.28
N ILE A 92 -4.59 -0.22 17.66
CA ILE A 92 -3.79 -0.68 18.81
C ILE A 92 -4.65 -0.69 20.08
N GLY A 93 -5.32 0.42 20.39
CA GLY A 93 -6.17 0.52 21.58
C GLY A 93 -7.36 -0.44 21.59
N ALA A 94 -7.91 -0.79 20.42
CA ALA A 94 -9.07 -1.67 20.31
C ALA A 94 -8.75 -3.17 20.30
N PHE A 95 -7.57 -3.57 19.82
CA PHE A 95 -7.25 -4.99 19.55
C PHE A 95 -6.01 -5.54 20.27
N SER A 96 -5.27 -4.71 21.01
CA SER A 96 -4.19 -5.13 21.92
C SER A 96 -4.74 -5.33 23.36
N PRO A 97 -4.29 -6.31 24.16
CA PRO A 97 -3.19 -7.26 23.94
C PRO A 97 -3.49 -8.57 23.19
N PRO A 98 -4.73 -8.97 22.79
CA PRO A 98 -4.91 -10.20 22.02
C PRO A 98 -4.04 -10.30 20.77
N LEU A 99 -3.77 -9.15 20.14
CA LEU A 99 -2.78 -9.01 19.08
C LEU A 99 -1.57 -8.20 19.59
N THR A 100 -0.39 -8.49 19.04
CA THR A 100 0.76 -7.60 19.22
C THR A 100 0.43 -6.19 18.70
N PRO A 101 0.96 -5.11 19.30
CA PRO A 101 0.63 -3.75 18.88
C PRO A 101 0.79 -3.50 17.38
N HIS A 102 1.87 -3.99 16.77
CA HIS A 102 2.07 -3.85 15.32
C HIS A 102 1.07 -4.64 14.47
N SER A 103 0.63 -5.82 14.92
CA SER A 103 -0.42 -6.58 14.21
C SER A 103 -1.78 -5.89 14.36
N ALA A 104 -2.08 -5.36 15.55
CA ALA A 104 -3.29 -4.57 15.80
C ALA A 104 -3.32 -3.31 14.94
N ALA A 105 -2.21 -2.58 14.86
CA ALA A 105 -2.06 -1.39 14.03
C ALA A 105 -2.41 -1.65 12.55
N ARG A 106 -1.94 -2.78 11.98
CA ARG A 106 -2.20 -3.14 10.57
C ARG A 106 -3.65 -3.51 10.28
N LEU A 107 -4.51 -3.69 11.29
CA LEU A 107 -5.96 -3.78 11.04
C LEU A 107 -6.52 -2.49 10.40
N ALA A 108 -5.91 -1.33 10.67
CA ALA A 108 -6.22 -0.09 9.97
C ALA A 108 -5.89 -0.19 8.47
N ALA A 109 -4.78 -0.84 8.11
CA ALA A 109 -4.44 -1.12 6.71
C ALA A 109 -5.46 -2.07 6.07
N GLY A 110 -5.87 -3.14 6.76
CA GLY A 110 -6.91 -4.06 6.30
C GLY A 110 -8.26 -3.38 6.04
N LEU A 111 -8.66 -2.44 6.92
CA LEU A 111 -9.86 -1.62 6.71
C LEU A 111 -9.72 -0.73 5.47
N ALA A 112 -8.59 -0.03 5.33
CA ALA A 112 -8.33 0.83 4.17
C ALA A 112 -8.38 0.03 2.85
N LEU A 113 -7.76 -1.15 2.81
CA LEU A 113 -7.82 -2.04 1.64
C LEU A 113 -9.25 -2.48 1.33
N THR A 114 -10.02 -2.87 2.34
CA THR A 114 -11.42 -3.26 2.17
C THR A 114 -12.23 -2.13 1.52
N LEU A 115 -12.04 -0.90 2.00
CA LEU A 115 -12.70 0.29 1.46
C LEU A 115 -12.21 0.62 0.04
N ILE A 116 -10.92 0.47 -0.25
CA ILE A 116 -10.37 0.61 -1.62
C ILE A 116 -11.05 -0.37 -2.58
N LEU A 117 -11.12 -1.66 -2.23
CA LEU A 117 -11.76 -2.67 -3.08
C LEU A 117 -13.27 -2.38 -3.26
N LEU A 118 -13.96 -2.00 -2.18
CA LEU A 118 -15.38 -1.66 -2.20
C LEU A 118 -15.65 -0.43 -3.09
N CYS A 119 -14.97 0.69 -2.85
CA CYS A 119 -15.15 1.92 -3.61
C CYS A 119 -14.74 1.75 -5.07
N THR A 120 -13.72 0.93 -5.37
CA THR A 120 -13.37 0.56 -6.76
C THR A 120 -14.52 -0.19 -7.43
N ALA A 121 -15.14 -1.15 -6.75
CA ALA A 121 -16.28 -1.90 -7.27
C ALA A 121 -17.51 -1.00 -7.51
N LEU A 122 -17.75 -0.06 -6.58
CA LEU A 122 -18.85 0.90 -6.68
C LEU A 122 -18.60 1.92 -7.80
N ALA A 123 -17.39 2.47 -7.93
CA ALA A 123 -17.00 3.35 -9.03
C ALA A 123 -17.18 2.64 -10.38
N SER A 124 -16.71 1.40 -10.51
CA SER A 124 -16.92 0.59 -11.71
C SER A 124 -18.39 0.35 -12.02
N ARG A 125 -19.21 0.07 -11.01
CA ARG A 125 -20.65 -0.11 -11.18
C ARG A 125 -21.32 1.16 -11.69
N GLU A 126 -20.90 2.33 -11.23
CA GLU A 126 -21.45 3.62 -11.66
C GLU A 126 -20.99 4.01 -13.07
N LEU A 127 -19.71 3.80 -13.40
CA LEU A 127 -19.14 4.18 -14.70
C LEU A 127 -19.48 3.18 -15.80
N SER A 128 -19.34 1.89 -15.53
CA SER A 128 -19.38 0.81 -16.54
C SER A 128 -20.56 -0.14 -16.36
N GLY A 129 -21.35 0.02 -15.30
CA GLY A 129 -22.53 -0.80 -15.01
C GLY A 129 -22.26 -2.04 -14.15
N ARG A 130 -23.35 -2.62 -13.62
CA ARG A 130 -23.31 -3.77 -12.69
C ARG A 130 -22.49 -4.98 -13.15
N PRO A 131 -22.49 -5.38 -14.44
CA PRO A 131 -21.74 -6.55 -14.89
C PRO A 131 -20.22 -6.42 -14.77
N PHE A 132 -19.67 -5.20 -14.69
CA PHE A 132 -18.24 -4.94 -14.67
C PHE A 132 -17.66 -4.73 -13.27
N ARG A 133 -18.52 -4.59 -12.24
CA ARG A 133 -18.13 -4.20 -10.87
C ARG A 133 -16.94 -4.96 -10.25
N TRP A 134 -16.79 -6.25 -10.56
CA TRP A 134 -15.75 -7.11 -9.96
C TRP A 134 -14.45 -7.14 -10.78
N LEU A 135 -14.50 -6.83 -12.08
CA LEU A 135 -13.33 -6.89 -12.94
C LEU A 135 -12.17 -5.99 -12.47
N PRO A 136 -12.38 -4.70 -12.16
CA PRO A 136 -11.28 -3.86 -11.70
C PRO A 136 -10.77 -4.27 -10.32
N VAL A 137 -11.63 -4.81 -9.45
CA VAL A 137 -11.21 -5.37 -8.15
C VAL A 137 -10.25 -6.54 -8.36
N LEU A 138 -10.59 -7.48 -9.25
CA LEU A 138 -9.74 -8.63 -9.57
C LEU A 138 -8.41 -8.21 -10.21
N ILE A 139 -8.44 -7.20 -11.09
CA ILE A 139 -7.23 -6.63 -11.68
C ILE A 139 -6.36 -5.97 -10.61
N LEU A 140 -6.98 -5.27 -9.65
CA LEU A 140 -6.28 -4.56 -8.58
C LEU A 140 -5.58 -5.54 -7.64
N ILE A 141 -6.28 -6.54 -7.07
CA ILE A 141 -5.65 -7.56 -6.21
C ILE A 141 -4.65 -8.43 -6.96
N GLY A 142 -4.79 -8.55 -8.29
CA GLY A 142 -3.85 -9.22 -9.17
C GLY A 142 -2.63 -8.38 -9.56
N SER A 143 -2.58 -7.09 -9.19
CA SER A 143 -1.51 -6.19 -9.59
C SER A 143 -0.24 -6.38 -8.75
N ILE A 144 0.89 -6.65 -9.40
CA ILE A 144 2.17 -6.94 -8.71
C ILE A 144 2.60 -5.78 -7.80
N GLY A 145 2.34 -4.53 -8.21
CA GLY A 145 2.69 -3.33 -7.46
C GLY A 145 2.02 -3.23 -6.09
N LEU A 146 0.85 -3.85 -5.90
CA LEU A 146 0.15 -3.90 -4.61
C LEU A 146 0.58 -5.05 -3.72
N TRP A 147 1.19 -6.10 -4.28
CA TRP A 147 1.35 -7.40 -3.61
C TRP A 147 1.81 -7.30 -2.14
N GLU A 148 2.96 -6.66 -1.88
CA GLU A 148 3.46 -6.44 -0.52
C GLU A 148 3.09 -5.05 0.02
N ARG A 149 3.11 -4.03 -0.84
CA ARG A 149 2.99 -2.62 -0.45
C ARG A 149 1.61 -2.24 0.06
N ALA A 150 0.58 -2.97 -0.35
CA ALA A 150 -0.80 -2.74 0.07
C ALA A 150 -1.01 -3.04 1.56
N HIS A 151 -0.25 -3.98 2.13
CA HIS A 151 -0.41 -4.46 3.50
C HIS A 151 0.50 -3.75 4.50
N ALA A 152 1.43 -2.92 4.01
CA ALA A 152 2.25 -2.04 4.82
C ALA A 152 1.46 -0.82 5.31
N LEU A 153 1.62 -0.45 6.59
CA LEU A 153 1.12 0.84 7.09
C LEU A 153 1.90 1.97 6.42
N SER A 154 1.23 2.75 5.58
CA SER A 154 1.88 3.84 4.86
C SER A 154 0.91 4.98 4.58
N ALA A 155 1.46 6.19 4.49
CA ALA A 155 0.71 7.35 4.01
C ALA A 155 0.17 7.13 2.58
N GLU A 156 0.88 6.37 1.76
CA GLU A 156 0.51 6.00 0.39
C GLU A 156 -0.74 5.11 0.34
N LEU A 157 -0.93 4.24 1.33
CA LEU A 157 -2.17 3.47 1.48
C LEU A 157 -3.35 4.40 1.78
N GLY A 158 -3.19 5.35 2.70
CA GLY A 158 -4.20 6.36 3.02
C GLY A 158 -4.52 7.27 1.82
N LEU A 159 -3.50 7.71 1.08
CA LEU A 159 -3.67 8.43 -0.18
C LEU A 159 -4.45 7.61 -1.21
N THR A 160 -4.10 6.33 -1.38
CA THR A 160 -4.79 5.42 -2.31
C THR A 160 -6.28 5.29 -1.93
N LEU A 161 -6.59 5.17 -0.63
CA LEU A 161 -7.97 5.17 -0.13
C LEU A 161 -8.68 6.48 -0.48
N GLY A 162 -8.08 7.63 -0.17
CA GLY A 162 -8.66 8.95 -0.45
C GLY A 162 -8.95 9.14 -1.94
N ILE A 163 -7.99 8.81 -2.81
CA ILE A 163 -8.15 8.85 -4.27
C ILE A 163 -9.27 7.91 -4.74
N THR A 164 -9.39 6.71 -4.17
CA THR A 164 -10.43 5.75 -4.56
C THR A 164 -11.83 6.20 -4.15
N VAL A 165 -11.98 6.72 -2.93
CA VAL A 165 -13.25 7.30 -2.43
C VAL A 165 -13.64 8.51 -3.26
N ALA A 166 -12.67 9.39 -3.57
CA ALA A 166 -12.89 10.56 -4.41
C ALA A 166 -13.30 10.19 -5.84
N LEU A 167 -12.64 9.18 -6.43
CA LEU A 167 -12.99 8.67 -7.76
C LEU A 167 -14.41 8.09 -7.80
N TYR A 168 -14.84 7.40 -6.73
CA TYR A 168 -16.23 6.99 -6.60
C TYR A 168 -17.18 8.20 -6.49
N GLY A 169 -16.81 9.24 -5.72
CA GLY A 169 -17.54 10.50 -5.64
C GLY A 169 -17.72 11.17 -7.01
N PHE A 170 -16.66 11.26 -7.80
CA PHE A 170 -16.72 11.74 -9.19
C PHE A 170 -17.66 10.90 -10.05
N ALA A 171 -17.55 9.58 -10.00
CA ALA A 171 -18.43 8.68 -10.77
C ALA A 171 -19.91 8.88 -10.41
N LEU A 172 -20.20 9.18 -9.13
CA LEU A 172 -21.54 9.43 -8.63
C LEU A 172 -22.08 10.82 -9.00
N ALA A 173 -21.20 11.80 -9.22
CA ALA A 173 -21.53 13.21 -9.39
C ALA A 173 -22.55 13.50 -10.50
N LEU A 174 -22.53 12.71 -11.59
CA LEU A 174 -23.45 12.90 -12.71
C LEU A 174 -24.89 12.44 -12.37
N ARG A 175 -25.05 11.48 -11.45
CA ARG A 175 -26.35 10.96 -11.02
C ARG A 175 -26.86 11.64 -9.76
N LEU A 176 -26.02 11.73 -8.73
CA LEU A 176 -26.33 12.28 -7.41
C LEU A 176 -25.25 13.31 -7.04
N PRO A 177 -25.35 14.56 -7.53
CA PRO A 177 -24.29 15.55 -7.39
C PRO A 177 -23.94 15.88 -5.94
N ALA A 178 -24.94 15.99 -5.06
CA ALA A 178 -24.70 16.24 -3.63
C ALA A 178 -23.93 15.09 -2.95
N ALA A 179 -24.39 13.85 -3.12
CA ALA A 179 -23.71 12.68 -2.56
C ALA A 179 -22.32 12.46 -3.18
N GLY A 180 -22.18 12.72 -4.50
CA GLY A 180 -20.90 12.70 -5.19
C GLY A 180 -19.93 13.75 -4.63
N GLY A 181 -20.42 14.95 -4.34
CA GLY A 181 -19.63 16.03 -3.71
C GLY A 181 -19.19 15.66 -2.31
N VAL A 182 -20.07 15.09 -1.49
CA VAL A 182 -19.72 14.61 -0.14
C VAL A 182 -18.62 13.55 -0.19
N LEU A 183 -18.78 12.53 -1.05
CA LEU A 183 -17.76 11.47 -1.19
C LEU A 183 -16.45 12.01 -1.78
N LEU A 184 -16.50 12.94 -2.74
CA LEU A 184 -15.32 13.61 -3.27
C LEU A 184 -14.59 14.40 -2.19
N GLY A 185 -15.31 15.14 -1.35
CA GLY A 185 -14.76 15.88 -0.23
C GLY A 185 -14.15 14.99 0.86
N ILE A 186 -14.84 13.89 1.21
CA ILE A 186 -14.29 12.87 2.14
C ILE A 186 -13.00 12.28 1.58
N GLY A 187 -13.00 11.88 0.30
CA GLY A 187 -11.80 11.33 -0.35
C GLY A 187 -10.64 12.33 -0.38
N ALA A 188 -10.92 13.61 -0.66
CA ALA A 188 -9.92 14.68 -0.62
C ALA A 188 -9.37 14.92 0.80
N ALA A 189 -10.23 14.92 1.82
CA ALA A 189 -9.80 15.04 3.22
C ALA A 189 -8.95 13.85 3.68
N ILE A 190 -9.34 12.61 3.32
CA ILE A 190 -8.55 11.41 3.61
C ILE A 190 -7.17 11.51 2.95
N ALA A 191 -7.13 11.91 1.68
CA ALA A 191 -5.88 12.08 0.94
C ALA A 191 -4.99 13.16 1.58
N PHE A 192 -5.58 14.30 1.96
CA PHE A 192 -4.90 15.37 2.67
C PHE A 192 -4.32 14.91 4.01
N LEU A 193 -5.16 14.35 4.87
CA LEU A 193 -4.75 13.90 6.20
C LEU A 193 -3.86 12.65 6.18
N SER A 194 -3.59 12.05 5.01
CA SER A 194 -2.63 10.94 4.86
C SER A 194 -1.30 11.37 4.26
N ARG A 195 -1.31 12.14 3.17
CA ARG A 195 -0.12 12.46 2.36
C ARG A 195 -0.02 13.95 2.00
N GLY A 196 -0.72 14.80 2.74
CA GLY A 196 -0.62 16.24 2.55
C GLY A 196 -1.29 16.73 1.27
N LEU A 197 -0.77 17.81 0.70
CA LEU A 197 -1.41 18.48 -0.44
C LEU A 197 -1.40 17.68 -1.75
N LEU A 198 -0.56 16.64 -1.86
CA LEU A 198 -0.41 15.87 -3.10
C LEU A 198 -1.73 15.32 -3.65
N GLY A 199 -2.51 14.65 -2.80
CA GLY A 199 -3.79 14.05 -3.19
C GLY A 199 -4.85 15.08 -3.59
N PRO A 200 -5.13 16.09 -2.74
CA PRO A 200 -6.00 17.21 -3.10
C PRO A 200 -5.62 17.91 -4.41
N LEU A 201 -4.32 18.10 -4.68
CA LEU A 201 -3.86 18.70 -5.94
C LEU A 201 -4.20 17.82 -7.16
N TRP A 202 -3.98 16.50 -7.07
CA TRP A 202 -4.39 15.59 -8.15
C TRP A 202 -5.91 15.59 -8.36
N LEU A 203 -6.70 15.63 -7.28
CA LEU A 203 -8.15 15.66 -7.35
C LEU A 203 -8.67 17.00 -7.90
N ALA A 204 -8.08 18.12 -7.51
CA ALA A 204 -8.42 19.45 -8.00
C ALA A 204 -8.08 19.60 -9.49
N ALA A 205 -6.89 19.15 -9.92
CA ALA A 205 -6.52 19.12 -11.32
C ALA A 205 -7.46 18.24 -12.15
N THR A 206 -7.81 17.05 -11.64
CA THR A 206 -8.81 16.17 -12.26
C THR A 206 -10.17 16.89 -12.35
N ALA A 207 -10.61 17.53 -11.28
CA ALA A 207 -11.89 18.25 -11.25
C ALA A 207 -11.96 19.38 -12.28
N ALA A 208 -10.84 20.07 -12.52
CA ALA A 208 -10.73 21.15 -13.49
C ALA A 208 -10.65 20.65 -14.95
N ILE A 209 -9.96 19.52 -15.19
CA ILE A 209 -9.72 19.01 -16.55
C ILE A 209 -10.93 18.23 -17.10
N VAL A 210 -11.61 17.44 -16.28
CA VAL A 210 -12.71 16.57 -16.73
C VAL A 210 -13.84 17.30 -17.49
N PRO A 211 -14.26 18.53 -17.12
CA PRO A 211 -15.20 19.34 -17.91
C PRO A 211 -14.74 19.64 -19.34
N ALA A 212 -13.44 19.83 -19.57
CA ALA A 212 -12.89 20.05 -20.91
C ALA A 212 -12.94 18.78 -21.77
N CYS A 213 -12.91 17.60 -21.14
CA CYS A 213 -12.93 16.31 -21.82
C CYS A 213 -14.34 15.81 -22.18
N GLY A 214 -15.43 16.48 -21.76
CA GLY A 214 -16.77 16.02 -22.09
C GLY A 214 -17.95 16.87 -21.64
N ALA A 215 -18.94 17.03 -22.53
CA ALA A 215 -20.19 17.75 -22.27
C ALA A 215 -20.96 17.32 -20.99
N PRO A 216 -21.02 16.04 -20.58
CA PRO A 216 -21.76 15.64 -19.37
C PRO A 216 -21.28 16.32 -18.09
N TRP A 217 -20.02 16.76 -18.05
CA TRP A 217 -19.39 17.38 -16.90
C TRP A 217 -19.50 18.92 -16.91
N ARG A 218 -19.91 19.52 -18.04
CA ARG A 218 -20.11 20.97 -18.19
C ARG A 218 -21.51 21.38 -17.73
N THR A 219 -21.83 21.10 -16.47
CA THR A 219 -23.16 21.36 -15.91
C THR A 219 -23.06 22.12 -14.58
N PRO A 220 -24.07 22.93 -14.22
CA PRO A 220 -24.11 23.57 -12.91
C PRO A 220 -24.17 22.55 -11.76
N LYS A 221 -24.74 21.36 -12.02
CA LYS A 221 -24.75 20.25 -11.06
C LYS A 221 -23.34 19.77 -10.72
N TYR A 222 -22.44 19.74 -11.70
CA TYR A 222 -21.05 19.40 -11.46
C TYR A 222 -20.32 20.47 -10.65
N ALA A 223 -20.56 21.76 -10.95
CA ALA A 223 -20.02 22.85 -10.12
C ALA A 223 -20.49 22.74 -8.67
N MET A 224 -21.77 22.40 -8.44
CA MET A 224 -22.31 22.12 -7.10
C MET A 224 -21.58 20.96 -6.42
N THR A 225 -21.31 19.85 -7.13
CA THR A 225 -20.51 18.73 -6.61
C THR A 225 -19.14 19.21 -6.13
N VAL A 226 -18.45 20.03 -6.92
CA VAL A 226 -17.11 20.56 -6.56
C VAL A 226 -17.19 21.48 -5.34
N VAL A 227 -18.18 22.38 -5.27
CA VAL A 227 -18.37 23.26 -4.10
C VAL A 227 -18.64 22.44 -2.83
N ILE A 228 -19.54 21.46 -2.89
CA ILE A 228 -19.82 20.57 -1.75
C ILE A 228 -18.56 19.82 -1.35
N ALA A 229 -17.79 19.32 -2.31
CA ALA A 229 -16.53 18.63 -2.04
C ALA A 229 -15.52 19.54 -1.32
N LEU A 230 -15.38 20.79 -1.75
CA LEU A 230 -14.50 21.77 -1.10
C LEU A 230 -14.94 22.05 0.35
N VAL A 231 -16.24 22.25 0.58
CA VAL A 231 -16.78 22.49 1.93
C VAL A 231 -16.56 21.28 2.84
N VAL A 232 -16.84 20.07 2.36
CA VAL A 232 -16.64 18.83 3.12
C VAL A 232 -15.16 18.57 3.37
N ALA A 233 -14.30 18.75 2.37
CA ALA A 233 -12.86 18.58 2.52
C ALA A 233 -12.29 19.56 3.55
N ALA A 234 -12.65 20.84 3.46
CA ALA A 234 -12.25 21.86 4.42
C ALA A 234 -12.77 21.55 5.83
N GLY A 235 -14.05 21.18 5.97
CA GLY A 235 -14.65 20.86 7.26
C GLY A 235 -14.03 19.65 7.96
N LEU A 236 -13.46 18.70 7.21
CA LEU A 236 -12.78 17.53 7.77
C LEU A 236 -11.27 17.74 7.97
N ALA A 237 -10.61 18.54 7.13
CA ALA A 237 -9.16 18.77 7.19
C ALA A 237 -8.77 19.93 8.11
N ALA A 238 -9.52 21.03 8.08
CA ALA A 238 -9.22 22.25 8.85
C ALA A 238 -9.15 22.03 10.37
N PRO A 239 -10.00 21.18 11.00
CA PRO A 239 -9.92 20.97 12.45
C PRO A 239 -8.54 20.52 12.94
N TRP A 240 -7.86 19.64 12.18
CA TRP A 240 -6.52 19.22 12.54
C TRP A 240 -5.50 20.36 12.41
N LEU A 241 -5.57 21.16 11.34
CA LEU A 241 -4.69 22.31 11.15
C LEU A 241 -4.85 23.35 12.25
N VAL A 242 -6.09 23.69 12.58
CA VAL A 242 -6.41 24.63 13.67
C VAL A 242 -5.94 24.06 15.01
N ALA A 243 -6.14 22.77 15.26
CA ALA A 243 -5.68 22.14 16.48
C ALA A 243 -4.14 22.14 16.57
N LEU A 244 -3.43 21.89 15.46
CA LEU A 244 -1.97 21.91 15.42
C LEU A 244 -1.41 23.32 15.70
N GLU A 245 -1.97 24.34 15.05
CA GLU A 245 -1.60 25.74 15.28
C GLU A 245 -1.90 26.19 16.72
N ALA A 246 -3.03 25.76 17.27
CA ALA A 246 -3.41 26.06 18.65
C ALA A 246 -2.51 25.36 19.69
N ARG A 247 -1.86 24.24 19.34
CA ARG A 247 -0.89 23.58 20.22
C ARG A 247 0.42 24.34 20.29
N ASP A 248 0.96 24.72 19.12
CA ASP A 248 2.15 25.55 19.00
C ASP A 248 2.26 26.07 17.55
N PRO A 249 2.29 27.40 17.33
CA PRO A 249 2.52 27.96 16.00
C PRO A 249 3.80 27.45 15.31
N ALA A 250 4.84 27.11 16.07
CA ALA A 250 6.07 26.55 15.51
C ALA A 250 5.87 25.15 14.91
N LEU A 251 4.99 24.34 15.50
CA LEU A 251 4.62 23.03 14.96
C LEU A 251 3.86 23.20 13.64
N PHE A 252 2.89 24.09 13.58
CA PHE A 252 2.18 24.40 12.34
C PHE A 252 3.14 24.89 11.24
N GLU A 253 4.08 25.77 11.58
CA GLU A 253 5.08 26.27 10.64
C GLU A 253 6.02 25.15 10.14
N SER A 254 6.40 24.21 11.01
CA SER A 254 7.20 23.05 10.61
C SER A 254 6.46 22.14 9.62
N TRP A 255 5.16 21.88 9.85
CA TRP A 255 4.31 21.14 8.92
C TRP A 255 4.17 21.89 7.59
N ARG A 256 3.85 23.19 7.64
CA ARG A 256 3.67 24.03 6.45
C ARG A 256 4.94 24.07 5.59
N THR A 257 6.10 24.07 6.23
CA THR A 257 7.41 24.03 5.55
C THR A 257 7.62 22.70 4.84
N ALA A 258 7.24 21.57 5.45
CA ALA A 258 7.34 20.23 4.88
C ALA A 258 6.31 19.93 3.77
N GLU A 259 5.28 20.77 3.65
CA GLU A 259 4.21 20.67 2.65
C GLU A 259 4.35 21.69 1.52
N MET A 260 5.51 22.34 1.40
CA MET A 260 5.74 23.29 0.32
C MET A 260 5.75 22.59 -1.03
N ALA A 261 5.37 23.32 -2.08
CA ALA A 261 5.34 22.79 -3.45
C ALA A 261 6.68 22.15 -3.88
N ARG A 262 7.81 22.62 -3.34
CA ARG A 262 9.15 22.07 -3.61
C ARG A 262 9.31 20.60 -3.19
N ASP A 263 8.57 20.18 -2.16
CA ASP A 263 8.66 18.81 -1.61
C ASP A 263 7.80 17.82 -2.40
N PHE A 264 6.89 18.33 -3.24
CA PHE A 264 6.04 17.55 -4.13
C PHE A 264 6.45 17.62 -5.60
N PHE A 265 6.98 18.77 -6.02
CA PHE A 265 7.39 19.05 -7.38
C PHE A 265 8.78 19.65 -7.34
N ALA A 266 9.71 19.01 -8.02
CA ALA A 266 11.10 19.45 -8.10
C ALA A 266 11.25 20.66 -9.05
N TRP A 267 10.59 21.77 -8.73
CA TRP A 267 10.68 23.00 -9.50
C TRP A 267 11.86 23.84 -8.99
N GLY A 268 13.01 23.70 -9.65
CA GLY A 268 14.19 24.52 -9.39
C GLY A 268 14.99 24.18 -8.13
N ASP A 269 14.87 22.96 -7.59
CA ASP A 269 15.75 22.46 -6.53
C ASP A 269 17.03 21.83 -7.14
N PRO A 270 18.24 22.40 -6.90
CA PRO A 270 19.49 21.81 -7.36
C PRO A 270 19.88 20.51 -6.63
N ARG A 271 19.21 20.16 -5.52
CA ARG A 271 19.57 19.02 -4.66
C ARG A 271 18.80 17.73 -4.98
N GLY A 272 17.61 17.83 -5.59
CA GLY A 272 16.78 16.67 -5.93
C GLY A 272 17.00 16.20 -7.36
N SER A 273 17.46 14.96 -7.56
CA SER A 273 17.47 14.35 -8.88
C SER A 273 16.04 14.01 -9.30
N ILE A 274 15.51 14.71 -10.31
CA ILE A 274 14.27 14.28 -10.95
C ILE A 274 14.58 13.13 -11.89
N GLU A 275 13.82 12.04 -11.77
CA GLU A 275 13.82 10.99 -12.77
C GLU A 275 12.42 10.85 -13.40
N PRO A 276 12.07 11.70 -14.40
CA PRO A 276 10.71 11.76 -14.93
C PRO A 276 10.20 10.43 -15.50
N PHE A 277 11.12 9.59 -15.95
CA PHE A 277 10.83 8.27 -16.51
C PHE A 277 10.92 7.13 -15.50
N TYR A 278 11.26 7.37 -14.23
CA TYR A 278 11.40 6.32 -13.22
C TYR A 278 10.14 5.45 -13.10
N HIS A 279 8.99 6.10 -12.91
CA HIS A 279 7.72 5.38 -12.79
C HIS A 279 7.32 4.72 -14.11
N ALA A 280 7.53 5.39 -15.24
CA ALA A 280 7.22 4.84 -16.57
C ALA A 280 8.03 3.56 -16.88
N LYS A 281 9.33 3.54 -16.56
CA LYS A 281 10.22 2.37 -16.73
C LYS A 281 9.74 1.17 -15.92
N ASN A 282 9.21 1.41 -14.73
CA ASN A 282 8.76 0.36 -13.82
C ASN A 282 7.27 0.01 -13.95
N LEU A 283 6.48 0.82 -14.67
CA LEU A 283 5.03 0.68 -14.76
C LEU A 283 4.61 -0.66 -15.36
N LEU A 284 5.41 -1.19 -16.29
CA LEU A 284 5.11 -2.47 -16.95
C LEU A 284 4.93 -3.60 -15.95
N TRP A 285 5.86 -3.75 -15.00
CA TRP A 285 5.79 -4.76 -13.96
C TRP A 285 4.88 -4.34 -12.82
N PHE A 286 4.97 -3.07 -12.39
CA PHE A 286 4.21 -2.56 -11.26
C PHE A 286 2.70 -2.65 -11.48
N ALA A 287 2.23 -2.28 -12.67
CA ALA A 287 0.82 -2.32 -13.03
C ALA A 287 0.44 -3.59 -13.81
N TRP A 288 1.27 -4.64 -13.86
CA TRP A 288 0.86 -5.91 -14.47
C TRP A 288 -0.19 -6.60 -13.58
N PRO A 289 -1.37 -7.03 -14.09
CA PRO A 289 -1.76 -7.14 -15.49
C PRO A 289 -2.60 -5.95 -16.01
N ALA A 290 -2.87 -4.94 -15.18
CA ALA A 290 -3.65 -3.76 -15.57
C ALA A 290 -3.06 -3.05 -16.81
N LEU A 291 -1.75 -2.78 -16.85
CA LEU A 291 -1.14 -2.02 -17.96
C LEU A 291 -1.37 -2.66 -19.35
N PRO A 292 -1.04 -3.94 -19.61
CA PRO A 292 -1.31 -4.53 -20.92
C PRO A 292 -2.80 -4.54 -21.27
N LEU A 293 -3.69 -4.66 -20.28
CA LEU A 293 -5.14 -4.56 -20.49
C LEU A 293 -5.58 -3.13 -20.82
N VAL A 294 -4.98 -2.10 -20.20
CA VAL A 294 -5.20 -0.69 -20.56
C VAL A 294 -4.72 -0.42 -21.98
N LEU A 295 -3.56 -0.93 -22.38
CA LEU A 295 -3.04 -0.79 -23.74
C LEU A 295 -3.97 -1.46 -24.76
N TRP A 296 -4.49 -2.66 -24.45
CA TRP A 296 -5.49 -3.34 -25.28
C TRP A 296 -6.78 -2.53 -25.39
N MET A 297 -7.28 -1.99 -24.28
CA MET A 297 -8.44 -1.12 -24.25
C MET A 297 -8.22 0.13 -25.10
N ALA A 298 -7.08 0.80 -24.95
CA ALA A 298 -6.73 2.00 -25.71
C ALA A 298 -6.65 1.70 -27.22
N TRP A 299 -6.06 0.57 -27.60
CA TRP A 299 -5.98 0.14 -29.00
C TRP A 299 -7.35 -0.22 -29.61
N THR A 300 -8.19 -0.93 -28.86
CA THR A 300 -9.54 -1.33 -29.33
C THR A 300 -10.48 -0.13 -29.43
N ARG A 301 -10.56 0.70 -28.39
CA ARG A 301 -11.34 1.96 -28.40
C ARG A 301 -10.77 2.97 -29.38
N GLY A 302 -9.44 3.01 -29.59
CA GLY A 302 -8.82 3.85 -30.61
C GLY A 302 -9.28 3.54 -32.04
N ARG A 303 -9.71 2.29 -32.31
CA ARG A 303 -10.29 1.87 -33.59
C ARG A 303 -11.82 2.02 -33.66
N GLY A 304 -12.43 2.77 -32.74
CA GLY A 304 -13.86 3.08 -32.74
C GLY A 304 -14.77 2.00 -32.15
N PHE A 305 -14.23 0.92 -31.58
CA PHE A 305 -15.02 -0.11 -30.90
C PHE A 305 -15.77 0.48 -29.69
N ASN A 306 -16.98 0.01 -29.39
CA ASN A 306 -17.79 0.43 -28.23
C ASN A 306 -17.90 1.96 -28.03
N GLY A 307 -18.01 2.75 -29.11
CA GLY A 307 -18.13 4.22 -29.00
C GLY A 307 -16.78 4.95 -28.87
N GLY A 308 -15.67 4.24 -29.05
CA GLY A 308 -14.33 4.78 -29.15
C GLY A 308 -13.79 5.42 -27.86
N LEU A 309 -12.80 6.31 -28.00
CA LEU A 309 -12.19 7.06 -26.89
C LEU A 309 -13.11 8.14 -26.30
N GLY A 310 -14.32 8.30 -26.86
CA GLY A 310 -15.31 9.26 -26.41
C GLY A 310 -16.18 8.79 -25.22
N GLY A 311 -16.05 7.54 -24.78
CA GLY A 311 -16.90 6.97 -23.72
C GLY A 311 -16.79 7.71 -22.38
N SER A 312 -17.92 7.97 -21.72
CA SER A 312 -17.94 8.62 -20.39
C SER A 312 -17.25 7.78 -19.32
N GLU A 313 -17.29 6.46 -19.46
CA GLU A 313 -16.66 5.48 -18.58
C GLU A 313 -15.12 5.50 -18.64
N LEU A 314 -14.56 6.00 -19.74
CA LEU A 314 -13.12 6.11 -19.97
C LEU A 314 -12.55 7.43 -19.44
N ARG A 315 -13.27 8.54 -19.68
CA ARG A 315 -12.75 9.91 -19.48
C ARG A 315 -12.25 10.15 -18.06
N LEU A 316 -13.07 9.89 -17.05
CA LEU A 316 -12.71 10.19 -15.66
C LEU A 316 -11.50 9.37 -15.18
N PRO A 317 -11.49 8.03 -15.28
CA PRO A 317 -10.31 7.25 -14.90
C PRO A 317 -9.06 7.59 -15.74
N ALA A 318 -9.21 7.91 -17.02
CA ALA A 318 -8.10 8.32 -17.88
C ALA A 318 -7.50 9.66 -17.46
N VAL A 319 -8.32 10.69 -17.22
CA VAL A 319 -7.83 11.99 -16.73
C VAL A 319 -7.14 11.82 -15.39
N LEU A 320 -7.74 11.10 -14.44
CA LEU A 320 -7.12 10.87 -13.14
C LEU A 320 -5.78 10.12 -13.26
N ALA A 321 -5.71 9.06 -14.07
CA ALA A 321 -4.46 8.33 -14.29
C ALA A 321 -3.37 9.23 -14.89
N LEU A 322 -3.72 10.07 -15.88
CA LEU A 322 -2.78 11.01 -16.50
C LEU A 322 -2.31 12.10 -15.54
N VAL A 323 -3.21 12.63 -14.70
CA VAL A 323 -2.86 13.61 -13.67
C VAL A 323 -1.90 13.01 -12.65
N ILE A 324 -2.18 11.79 -12.17
CA ILE A 324 -1.29 11.09 -11.24
C ILE A 324 0.07 10.82 -11.90
N LEU A 325 0.09 10.33 -13.15
CA LEU A 325 1.34 10.10 -13.89
C LEU A 325 2.16 11.39 -14.07
N ALA A 326 1.51 12.50 -14.40
CA ALA A 326 2.17 13.80 -14.53
C ALA A 326 2.75 14.27 -13.19
N GLY A 327 2.01 14.10 -12.09
CA GLY A 327 2.50 14.42 -10.75
C GLY A 327 3.70 13.56 -10.34
N LEU A 328 3.65 12.25 -10.62
CA LEU A 328 4.76 11.33 -10.35
C LEU A 328 6.01 11.63 -11.19
N ALA A 329 5.85 12.10 -12.42
CA ALA A 329 6.99 12.47 -13.28
C ALA A 329 7.74 13.72 -12.80
N LEU A 330 7.10 14.54 -11.96
CA LEU A 330 7.66 15.79 -11.41
C LEU A 330 8.12 15.63 -9.95
N MET A 331 7.93 14.45 -9.35
CA MET A 331 8.19 14.18 -7.95
C MET A 331 9.70 14.09 -7.66
N PRO A 332 10.21 14.76 -6.59
CA PRO A 332 11.56 14.51 -6.09
C PRO A 332 11.66 13.12 -5.44
N ASP A 333 12.83 12.48 -5.54
CA ASP A 333 13.12 11.16 -4.96
C ASP A 333 12.07 10.08 -5.25
N PRO A 334 11.84 9.74 -6.54
CA PRO A 334 10.76 8.85 -6.93
C PRO A 334 10.94 7.44 -6.38
N ARG A 335 9.93 6.96 -5.65
CA ARG A 335 9.83 5.59 -5.12
C ARG A 335 8.59 4.90 -5.67
N LEU A 336 8.70 3.60 -5.98
CA LEU A 336 7.58 2.84 -6.57
C LEU A 336 6.29 2.85 -5.73
N ILE A 337 6.40 2.97 -4.40
CA ILE A 337 5.22 3.02 -3.53
C ILE A 337 4.33 4.24 -3.81
N HIS A 338 4.90 5.35 -4.30
CA HIS A 338 4.13 6.55 -4.66
C HIS A 338 3.19 6.32 -5.85
N ALA A 339 3.43 5.28 -6.67
CA ALA A 339 2.56 4.91 -7.78
C ALA A 339 1.34 4.05 -7.37
N MET A 340 1.18 3.66 -6.10
CA MET A 340 0.04 2.86 -5.66
C MET A 340 -1.34 3.45 -6.04
N PRO A 341 -1.60 4.77 -5.86
CA PRO A 341 -2.89 5.35 -6.23
C PRO A 341 -3.22 5.25 -7.72
N LEU A 342 -2.21 5.16 -8.59
CA LEU A 342 -2.37 5.03 -10.04
C LEU A 342 -3.03 3.69 -10.43
N LEU A 343 -2.85 2.64 -9.64
CA LEU A 343 -3.36 1.31 -9.98
C LEU A 343 -4.89 1.26 -9.99
N VAL A 344 -5.55 2.12 -9.20
CA VAL A 344 -7.02 2.18 -9.12
C VAL A 344 -7.65 2.65 -10.44
N PRO A 345 -7.32 3.84 -10.99
CA PRO A 345 -7.84 4.24 -12.29
C PRO A 345 -7.35 3.32 -13.41
N LEU A 346 -6.12 2.79 -13.36
CA LEU A 346 -5.65 1.82 -14.35
C LEU A 346 -6.48 0.52 -14.33
N ALA A 347 -6.86 0.02 -13.16
CA ALA A 347 -7.70 -1.17 -13.04
C ALA A 347 -9.10 -0.93 -13.61
N LEU A 348 -9.68 0.26 -13.39
CA LEU A 348 -10.97 0.65 -13.98
C LEU A 348 -10.89 0.71 -15.52
N LEU A 349 -9.84 1.32 -16.06
CA LEU A 349 -9.57 1.37 -17.49
C LEU A 349 -9.37 -0.02 -18.10
N ALA A 350 -8.56 -0.85 -17.44
CA ALA A 350 -8.26 -2.22 -17.86
C ALA A 350 -9.52 -3.09 -17.93
N ALA A 351 -10.49 -2.86 -17.04
CA ALA A 351 -11.73 -3.64 -16.96
C ALA A 351 -12.68 -3.45 -18.16
N LEU A 352 -12.62 -2.31 -18.85
CA LEU A 352 -13.61 -1.94 -19.87
C LEU A 352 -13.65 -2.89 -21.07
N GLU A 353 -12.49 -3.40 -21.50
CA GLU A 353 -12.34 -4.18 -22.74
C GLU A 353 -11.79 -5.59 -22.50
N VAL A 354 -11.93 -6.11 -21.28
CA VAL A 354 -11.58 -7.52 -20.98
C VAL A 354 -12.40 -8.48 -21.84
N ASP A 355 -13.69 -8.20 -22.04
CA ASP A 355 -14.57 -9.09 -22.82
C ASP A 355 -14.27 -9.07 -24.33
N SER A 356 -13.54 -8.07 -24.84
CA SER A 356 -13.14 -8.00 -26.26
C SER A 356 -11.79 -8.64 -26.57
N LEU A 357 -11.09 -9.18 -25.55
CA LEU A 357 -9.83 -9.91 -25.76
C LEU A 357 -10.03 -11.08 -26.72
N LYS A 358 -9.14 -11.18 -27.72
CA LYS A 358 -9.13 -12.32 -28.64
C LYS A 358 -8.88 -13.61 -27.84
N ARG A 359 -9.52 -14.69 -28.27
CA ARG A 359 -9.41 -16.03 -27.64
C ARG A 359 -7.94 -16.47 -27.44
N GLY A 360 -7.06 -16.16 -28.39
CA GLY A 360 -5.63 -16.46 -28.29
C GLY A 360 -4.93 -15.75 -27.13
N PHE A 361 -5.08 -14.43 -27.00
CA PHE A 361 -4.49 -13.65 -25.90
C PHE A 361 -5.05 -14.06 -24.54
N SER A 362 -6.37 -14.21 -24.45
CA SER A 362 -7.06 -14.66 -23.24
C SER A 362 -6.60 -16.06 -22.80
N GLY A 363 -6.46 -16.99 -23.75
CA GLY A 363 -5.95 -18.33 -23.47
C GLY A 363 -4.46 -18.36 -23.12
N ALA A 364 -3.64 -17.54 -23.76
CA ALA A 364 -2.21 -17.42 -23.46
C ALA A 364 -1.99 -16.84 -22.05
N LEU A 365 -2.72 -15.79 -21.67
CA LEU A 365 -2.64 -15.20 -20.34
C LEU A 365 -3.13 -16.18 -19.25
N ASP A 366 -4.18 -16.97 -19.54
CA ASP A 366 -4.68 -17.99 -18.61
C ASP A 366 -3.65 -19.09 -18.37
N TRP A 367 -3.12 -19.68 -19.45
CA TRP A 367 -2.09 -20.71 -19.36
C TRP A 367 -0.80 -20.21 -18.72
N PHE A 368 -0.35 -19.01 -19.10
CA PHE A 368 0.81 -18.37 -18.51
C PHE A 368 0.61 -18.19 -17.00
N GLY A 369 -0.53 -17.63 -16.57
CA GLY A 369 -0.85 -17.51 -15.15
C GLY A 369 -0.83 -18.85 -14.43
N ILE A 370 -1.51 -19.87 -14.96
CA ILE A 370 -1.59 -21.20 -14.35
C ILE A 370 -0.20 -21.82 -14.19
N LEU A 371 0.62 -21.79 -15.25
CA LEU A 371 1.98 -22.34 -15.22
C LEU A 371 2.87 -21.57 -14.26
N THR A 372 2.88 -20.23 -14.33
CA THR A 372 3.71 -19.39 -13.48
C THR A 372 3.35 -19.55 -12.00
N PHE A 373 2.07 -19.42 -11.64
CA PHE A 373 1.65 -19.54 -10.24
C PHE A 373 1.78 -20.99 -9.72
N GLY A 374 1.55 -22.00 -10.57
CA GLY A 374 1.78 -23.40 -10.22
C GLY A 374 3.26 -23.71 -9.96
N LEU A 375 4.16 -23.31 -10.86
CA LEU A 375 5.61 -23.48 -10.72
C LEU A 375 6.15 -22.74 -9.50
N LEU A 376 5.76 -21.48 -9.30
CA LEU A 376 6.17 -20.69 -8.13
C LEU A 376 5.62 -21.29 -6.83
N SER A 377 4.38 -21.76 -6.82
CA SER A 377 3.81 -22.44 -5.65
C SER A 377 4.58 -23.73 -5.31
N LEU A 378 4.92 -24.54 -6.32
CA LEU A 378 5.73 -25.75 -6.12
C LEU A 378 7.12 -25.42 -5.60
N LEU A 379 7.74 -24.37 -6.14
CA LEU A 379 9.04 -23.87 -5.67
C LEU A 379 8.97 -23.42 -4.22
N LEU A 380 7.97 -22.61 -3.83
CA LEU A 380 7.79 -22.16 -2.45
C LEU A 380 7.59 -23.33 -1.49
N TRP A 381 6.78 -24.34 -1.86
CA TRP A 381 6.63 -25.56 -1.07
C TRP A 381 7.94 -26.35 -0.96
N GLY A 382 8.64 -26.56 -2.07
CA GLY A 382 9.90 -27.32 -2.09
C GLY A 382 10.99 -26.67 -1.24
N LEU A 383 11.14 -25.35 -1.35
CA LEU A 383 12.08 -24.58 -0.53
C LEU A 383 11.68 -24.54 0.95
N TRP A 384 10.38 -24.47 1.27
CA TRP A 384 9.92 -24.57 2.65
C TRP A 384 10.21 -25.96 3.24
N ILE A 385 9.93 -27.03 2.47
CA ILE A 385 10.26 -28.41 2.87
C ILE A 385 11.76 -28.54 3.11
N ASP A 386 12.62 -28.04 2.20
CA ASP A 386 14.08 -28.06 2.39
C ASP A 386 14.50 -27.29 3.66
N SER A 387 13.92 -26.11 3.90
CA SER A 387 14.19 -25.35 5.11
C SER A 387 13.78 -26.11 6.38
N TYR A 388 12.66 -26.82 6.34
CA TYR A 388 12.11 -27.56 7.48
C TYR A 388 12.88 -28.86 7.77
N THR A 389 13.27 -29.63 6.75
CA THR A 389 13.93 -30.94 6.94
C THR A 389 15.45 -30.84 7.03
N HIS A 390 16.06 -29.89 6.33
CA HIS A 390 17.52 -29.79 6.21
C HIS A 390 18.10 -28.49 6.79
N GLY A 391 17.27 -27.60 7.34
CA GLY A 391 17.73 -26.31 7.85
C GLY A 391 18.30 -25.40 6.78
N MET A 392 17.65 -25.37 5.62
CA MET A 392 18.05 -24.59 4.44
C MET A 392 19.41 -25.03 3.92
N SER A 393 19.38 -25.90 2.91
CA SER A 393 20.59 -26.45 2.31
C SER A 393 21.55 -25.36 1.81
N PRO A 394 22.88 -25.61 1.78
CA PRO A 394 23.86 -24.61 1.31
C PRO A 394 23.64 -24.14 -0.13
N GLN A 395 22.96 -24.92 -0.95
CA GLN A 395 22.58 -24.52 -2.31
C GLN A 395 21.46 -23.47 -2.27
N VAL A 396 20.43 -23.69 -1.46
CA VAL A 396 19.32 -22.75 -1.26
C VAL A 396 19.79 -21.48 -0.57
N ALA A 397 20.62 -21.57 0.47
CA ALA A 397 21.18 -20.39 1.13
C ALA A 397 21.99 -19.52 0.16
N ARG A 398 22.83 -20.13 -0.70
CA ARG A 398 23.56 -19.41 -1.75
C ARG A 398 22.64 -18.78 -2.79
N PHE A 399 21.55 -19.47 -3.17
CA PHE A 399 20.54 -18.92 -4.07
C PHE A 399 19.91 -17.63 -3.51
N PHE A 400 19.62 -17.61 -2.20
CA PHE A 400 19.10 -16.42 -1.53
C PHE A 400 20.16 -15.39 -1.15
N ARG A 401 21.45 -15.68 -1.37
CA ARG A 401 22.58 -14.92 -0.82
C ARG A 401 22.44 -14.71 0.69
N ASP A 402 21.91 -15.73 1.35
CA ASP A 402 21.70 -15.69 2.79
C ASP A 402 23.04 -15.84 3.50
N SER A 403 23.40 -14.82 4.27
CA SER A 403 24.65 -14.77 5.04
C SER A 403 24.60 -15.63 6.30
N GLU A 404 23.42 -16.09 6.71
CA GLU A 404 23.24 -16.96 7.87
C GLU A 404 22.57 -18.28 7.45
N THR A 405 23.36 -19.31 7.13
CA THR A 405 22.85 -20.65 6.84
C THR A 405 22.17 -21.27 8.07
N GLY A 406 21.18 -22.15 7.88
CA GLY A 406 20.62 -22.92 9.00
C GLY A 406 19.18 -22.57 9.41
N PHE A 407 18.46 -21.74 8.66
CA PHE A 407 17.10 -21.37 9.04
C PHE A 407 16.17 -22.60 9.03
N GLN A 408 15.55 -22.89 10.17
CA GLN A 408 14.51 -23.90 10.33
C GLN A 408 13.21 -23.24 10.80
N PRO A 409 12.12 -23.26 10.00
CA PRO A 409 10.85 -22.75 10.44
C PRO A 409 10.28 -23.60 11.57
N ARG A 410 9.71 -22.94 12.59
CA ARG A 410 8.98 -23.65 13.64
C ARG A 410 7.70 -24.25 13.07
N PHE A 411 7.42 -25.52 13.38
CA PHE A 411 6.19 -26.18 12.95
C PHE A 411 4.97 -25.49 13.59
N HIS A 412 4.06 -24.99 12.75
CA HIS A 412 2.81 -24.40 13.21
C HIS A 412 1.65 -24.95 12.40
N LEU A 413 0.85 -25.84 13.01
CA LEU A 413 -0.18 -26.60 12.32
C LEU A 413 -1.18 -25.69 11.58
N GLY A 414 -1.58 -24.58 12.19
CA GLY A 414 -2.55 -23.65 11.59
C GLY A 414 -2.08 -23.01 10.29
N THR A 415 -0.80 -22.60 10.20
CA THR A 415 -0.28 -21.95 8.97
C THR A 415 -0.10 -22.96 7.85
N ILE A 416 0.30 -24.20 8.17
CA ILE A 416 0.41 -25.30 7.22
C ILE A 416 -0.97 -25.70 6.68
N LEU A 417 -1.97 -25.87 7.56
CA LEU A 417 -3.34 -26.17 7.14
C LEU A 417 -3.90 -25.07 6.24
N ALA A 418 -3.66 -23.80 6.57
CA ALA A 418 -4.05 -22.67 5.73
C ALA A 418 -3.36 -22.73 4.35
N ALA A 419 -2.04 -22.97 4.30
CA ALA A 419 -1.29 -23.08 3.05
C ALA A 419 -1.78 -24.25 2.17
N VAL A 420 -2.02 -25.43 2.77
CA VAL A 420 -2.56 -26.60 2.06
C VAL A 420 -3.97 -26.33 1.55
N PHE A 421 -4.82 -25.71 2.37
CA PHE A 421 -6.17 -25.32 1.97
C PHE A 421 -6.16 -24.35 0.79
N LEU A 422 -5.37 -23.28 0.85
CA LEU A 422 -5.25 -22.29 -0.22
C LEU A 422 -4.72 -22.93 -1.52
N THR A 423 -3.72 -23.80 -1.41
CA THR A 423 -3.16 -24.53 -2.56
C THR A 423 -4.22 -25.43 -3.20
N SER A 424 -4.95 -26.21 -2.38
CA SER A 424 -6.00 -27.11 -2.84
C SER A 424 -7.16 -26.35 -3.48
N LEU A 425 -7.57 -25.24 -2.88
CA LEU A 425 -8.61 -24.37 -3.39
C LEU A 425 -8.22 -23.78 -4.75
N TRP A 426 -6.98 -23.31 -4.90
CA TRP A 426 -6.46 -22.80 -6.17
C TRP A 426 -6.47 -23.88 -7.26
N VAL A 427 -6.01 -25.10 -6.95
CA VAL A 427 -6.05 -26.22 -7.90
C VAL A 427 -7.49 -26.48 -8.36
N VAL A 428 -8.47 -26.47 -7.45
CA VAL A 428 -9.89 -26.65 -7.77
C VAL A 428 -10.43 -25.51 -8.65
N LEU A 429 -10.08 -24.25 -8.36
CA LEU A 429 -10.53 -23.07 -9.12
C LEU A 429 -9.99 -23.04 -10.56
N VAL A 430 -8.75 -23.48 -10.74
CA VAL A 430 -8.05 -23.48 -12.02
C VAL A 430 -8.47 -24.65 -12.93
N ARG A 431 -9.11 -25.71 -12.40
CA ARG A 431 -9.56 -26.88 -13.17
C ARG A 431 -10.26 -26.50 -14.48
N PRO A 432 -10.05 -27.19 -15.61
CA PRO A 432 -10.60 -26.79 -16.91
C PRO A 432 -12.14 -26.75 -16.94
N ALA A 433 -12.73 -25.59 -16.65
CA ALA A 433 -14.11 -25.23 -16.98
C ALA A 433 -14.15 -24.36 -18.25
N ARG A 434 -15.35 -23.99 -18.72
CA ARG A 434 -15.53 -23.18 -19.94
C ARG A 434 -14.62 -21.95 -19.95
N ARG A 435 -13.83 -21.78 -21.03
CA ARG A 435 -12.89 -20.66 -21.21
C ARG A 435 -13.67 -19.35 -21.41
N SER A 436 -13.33 -18.31 -20.66
CA SER A 436 -13.90 -16.96 -20.81
C SER A 436 -12.88 -15.91 -20.37
N ASN A 437 -12.91 -14.72 -20.97
CA ASN A 437 -11.92 -13.67 -20.69
C ASN A 437 -11.95 -13.21 -19.22
N ARG A 438 -13.14 -13.09 -18.63
CA ARG A 438 -13.29 -12.76 -17.21
C ARG A 438 -12.71 -13.83 -16.29
N ARG A 439 -12.75 -15.09 -16.71
CA ARG A 439 -12.15 -16.21 -15.95
C ARG A 439 -10.63 -16.13 -15.95
N THR A 440 -10.01 -15.73 -17.05
CA THR A 440 -8.56 -15.49 -17.10
C THR A 440 -8.12 -14.48 -16.04
N VAL A 441 -8.85 -13.36 -15.91
CA VAL A 441 -8.58 -12.34 -14.88
C VAL A 441 -8.79 -12.90 -13.47
N LEU A 442 -9.85 -13.69 -13.25
CA LEU A 442 -10.10 -14.35 -11.97
C LEU A 442 -8.99 -15.36 -11.61
N ASN A 443 -8.56 -16.19 -12.55
CA ASN A 443 -7.50 -17.18 -12.34
C ASN A 443 -6.17 -16.49 -12.01
N TRP A 444 -5.88 -15.37 -12.68
CA TRP A 444 -4.72 -14.53 -12.36
C TRP A 444 -4.79 -13.99 -10.92
N ALA A 445 -5.92 -13.37 -10.54
CA ALA A 445 -6.13 -12.83 -9.20
C ALA A 445 -6.05 -13.93 -8.12
N ALA A 446 -6.61 -15.11 -8.40
CA ALA A 446 -6.53 -16.27 -7.52
C ALA A 446 -5.10 -16.80 -7.38
N GLY A 447 -4.32 -16.84 -8.46
CA GLY A 447 -2.90 -17.22 -8.42
C GLY A 447 -2.04 -16.22 -7.65
N MET A 448 -2.27 -14.93 -7.83
CA MET A 448 -1.61 -13.89 -7.02
C MET A 448 -1.94 -14.04 -5.53
N THR A 449 -3.22 -14.29 -5.22
CA THR A 449 -3.68 -14.51 -3.84
C THR A 449 -3.09 -15.79 -3.25
N LEU A 450 -2.91 -16.86 -4.04
CA LEU A 450 -2.23 -18.07 -3.61
C LEU A 450 -0.77 -17.78 -3.22
N LEU A 451 -0.01 -17.11 -4.10
CA LEU A 451 1.39 -16.80 -3.79
C LEU A 451 1.51 -15.90 -2.57
N TRP A 452 0.66 -14.87 -2.46
CA TRP A 452 0.59 -14.05 -1.26
C TRP A 452 0.23 -14.85 -0.01
N GLY A 453 -0.68 -15.82 -0.13
CA GLY A 453 -1.04 -16.70 0.98
C GLY A 453 0.08 -17.61 1.41
N LEU A 454 0.82 -18.24 0.48
CA LEU A 454 2.00 -19.04 0.81
C LEU A 454 3.11 -18.18 1.42
N TYR A 455 3.34 -17.00 0.85
CA TYR A 455 4.26 -15.98 1.38
C TYR A 455 3.90 -15.62 2.82
N SER A 456 2.63 -15.35 3.10
CA SER A 456 2.11 -14.90 4.40
C SER A 456 1.86 -16.01 5.41
N THR A 457 2.08 -17.28 5.05
CA THR A 457 1.85 -18.42 5.96
C THR A 457 3.16 -19.16 6.21
N ILE A 458 3.53 -20.07 5.32
CA ILE A 458 4.68 -20.97 5.49
C ILE A 458 6.02 -20.22 5.34
N TRP A 459 6.06 -19.12 4.57
CA TRP A 459 7.28 -18.36 4.31
C TRP A 459 7.50 -17.15 5.23
N LEU A 460 6.43 -16.65 5.85
CA LEU A 460 6.47 -15.44 6.69
C LEU A 460 7.56 -15.51 7.79
N PRO A 461 7.75 -16.64 8.51
CA PRO A 461 8.79 -16.73 9.53
C PRO A 461 10.21 -16.55 8.99
N TYR A 462 10.50 -17.08 7.79
CA TYR A 462 11.81 -16.87 7.16
C TYR A 462 12.02 -15.40 6.81
N LEU A 463 11.03 -14.80 6.17
CA LEU A 463 11.08 -13.41 5.74
C LEU A 463 11.23 -12.47 6.92
N ASP A 464 10.47 -12.70 7.98
CA ASP A 464 10.55 -11.91 9.21
C ASP A 464 11.91 -12.07 9.89
N SER A 465 12.50 -13.26 9.91
CA SER A 465 13.83 -13.48 10.48
C SER A 465 14.94 -12.68 9.79
N ARG A 466 14.75 -12.33 8.50
CA ARG A 466 15.67 -11.51 7.72
C ARG A 466 15.29 -10.04 7.76
N ARG A 467 14.01 -9.70 7.80
CA ARG A 467 13.52 -8.32 7.69
C ARG A 467 13.32 -7.61 9.02
N SER A 468 13.14 -8.35 10.11
CA SER A 468 13.01 -7.78 11.45
C SER A 468 14.32 -7.16 11.92
N TYR A 469 14.22 -5.99 12.53
CA TYR A 469 15.32 -5.33 13.24
C TYR A 469 15.37 -5.71 14.72
N ARG A 470 14.41 -6.50 15.21
CA ARG A 470 14.32 -6.87 16.63
C ARG A 470 15.64 -7.38 17.18
N SER A 471 16.26 -8.35 16.49
CA SER A 471 17.49 -8.97 17.00
C SER A 471 18.67 -8.01 17.09
N VAL A 472 18.82 -7.08 16.14
CA VAL A 472 19.91 -6.10 16.16
C VAL A 472 19.65 -4.99 17.18
N VAL A 473 18.38 -4.60 17.37
CA VAL A 473 17.97 -3.61 18.37
C VAL A 473 18.14 -4.16 19.78
N GLU A 474 17.63 -5.37 20.06
CA GLU A 474 17.75 -6.02 21.36
C GLU A 474 19.22 -6.29 21.72
N ALA A 475 20.05 -6.69 20.75
CA ALA A 475 21.49 -6.87 20.95
C ALA A 475 22.22 -5.54 21.20
N ALA A 476 21.93 -4.48 20.43
CA ALA A 476 22.52 -3.17 20.67
C ALA A 476 22.14 -2.61 22.05
N ALA A 477 20.90 -2.85 22.48
CA ALA A 477 20.37 -2.34 23.75
C ALA A 477 21.09 -2.90 24.98
N THR A 478 21.65 -4.11 24.92
CA THR A 478 22.43 -4.66 26.06
C THR A 478 23.77 -3.96 26.28
N HIS A 479 24.25 -3.20 25.30
CA HIS A 479 25.49 -2.44 25.34
C HIS A 479 25.27 -0.94 25.54
N LEU A 480 24.01 -0.49 25.59
CA LEU A 480 23.67 0.89 25.90
C LEU A 480 23.56 1.08 27.43
N PRO A 481 23.90 2.28 27.93
CA PRO A 481 23.82 2.56 29.36
C PRO A 481 22.35 2.52 29.82
N ALA A 482 22.11 1.87 30.96
CA ALA A 482 20.77 1.75 31.53
C ALA A 482 20.20 3.10 32.03
N GLN A 483 21.07 4.08 32.30
CA GLN A 483 20.74 5.43 32.74
C GLN A 483 21.58 6.45 31.97
N GLY A 484 21.01 7.64 31.74
CA GLY A 484 21.64 8.70 30.94
C GLY A 484 21.03 8.83 29.55
N CYS A 485 21.67 9.61 28.68
CA CYS A 485 21.21 9.80 27.32
C CYS A 485 22.03 8.97 26.31
N VAL A 486 21.43 8.71 25.16
CA VAL A 486 22.09 8.07 24.02
C VAL A 486 22.01 9.04 22.85
N GLY A 487 23.16 9.50 22.37
CA GLY A 487 23.24 10.25 21.13
C GLY A 487 23.05 9.31 19.93
N SER A 488 22.62 9.84 18.79
CA SER A 488 22.61 9.09 17.53
C SER A 488 23.13 9.89 16.35
N ARG A 489 23.78 9.20 15.41
CA ARG A 489 24.20 9.74 14.10
C ARG A 489 23.67 8.88 12.95
N TYR A 490 23.12 9.53 11.94
CA TYR A 490 22.58 8.98 10.70
C TYR A 490 21.49 7.92 10.88
N LEU A 491 20.91 7.83 12.07
CA LEU A 491 19.89 6.83 12.39
C LEU A 491 18.57 7.19 11.70
N GLY A 492 18.16 6.35 10.75
CA GLY A 492 16.96 6.59 9.95
C GLY A 492 15.67 6.60 10.80
N GLU A 493 14.63 7.28 10.30
CA GLU A 493 13.29 7.30 10.91
C GLU A 493 12.74 5.91 11.27
N PRO A 494 12.77 4.89 10.38
CA PRO A 494 12.27 3.58 10.74
C PRO A 494 13.13 2.92 11.81
N GLN A 495 14.45 3.10 11.79
CA GLN A 495 15.33 2.62 12.86
C GLN A 495 14.99 3.25 14.21
N ARG A 496 14.84 4.57 14.26
CA ARG A 496 14.44 5.29 15.48
C ARG A 496 13.14 4.76 16.06
N ALA A 497 12.13 4.51 15.20
CA ALA A 497 10.88 3.88 15.60
C ALA A 497 11.10 2.51 16.25
N LEU A 498 11.96 1.68 15.63
CA LEU A 498 12.20 0.30 16.04
C LEU A 498 13.04 0.20 17.32
N PHE A 499 14.03 1.09 17.50
CA PHE A 499 14.79 1.23 18.75
C PHE A 499 13.89 1.65 19.91
N HIS A 500 12.99 2.62 19.67
CA HIS A 500 12.01 3.03 20.68
C HIS A 500 11.03 1.88 20.99
N TYR A 501 10.52 1.19 19.98
CA TYR A 501 9.51 0.14 20.18
C TYR A 501 10.06 -1.13 20.86
N PHE A 502 11.21 -1.66 20.42
CA PHE A 502 11.72 -2.94 20.94
C PHE A 502 12.58 -2.80 22.19
N ALA A 503 13.28 -1.68 22.36
CA ALA A 503 14.24 -1.51 23.45
C ALA A 503 13.92 -0.30 24.37
N ASN A 504 12.84 0.44 24.09
CA ASN A 504 12.53 1.69 24.80
C ASN A 504 13.69 2.71 24.75
N VAL A 505 14.48 2.68 23.67
CA VAL A 505 15.63 3.58 23.47
C VAL A 505 15.19 4.75 22.61
N VAL A 506 15.18 5.95 23.19
CA VAL A 506 14.96 7.22 22.51
C VAL A 506 16.30 7.95 22.41
N THR A 507 16.74 8.24 21.18
CA THR A 507 18.06 8.86 20.94
C THR A 507 17.96 10.36 20.69
N ILE A 508 18.99 11.10 21.09
CA ILE A 508 19.18 12.51 20.74
C ILE A 508 19.99 12.58 19.45
N ARG A 509 19.42 13.19 18.41
CA ARG A 509 20.06 13.25 17.08
C ARG A 509 21.12 14.34 17.00
N ALA A 510 22.35 13.94 16.69
CA ALA A 510 23.44 14.89 16.49
C ALA A 510 23.22 15.83 15.29
N GLU A 511 22.35 15.47 14.35
CA GLU A 511 22.01 16.35 13.20
C GLU A 511 21.10 17.52 13.59
N VAL A 512 20.45 17.47 14.75
CA VAL A 512 19.44 18.45 15.18
C VAL A 512 19.80 19.07 16.53
N ASP A 513 20.46 18.33 17.41
CA ASP A 513 20.78 18.75 18.77
C ASP A 513 22.22 18.36 19.15
N THR A 514 23.04 19.38 19.45
CA THR A 514 24.45 19.21 19.79
C THR A 514 24.67 18.46 21.10
N ARG A 515 23.66 18.41 21.98
CA ARG A 515 23.72 17.62 23.24
C ARG A 515 23.90 16.13 23.00
N ALA A 516 23.65 15.65 21.79
CA ALA A 516 23.94 14.27 21.40
C ALA A 516 25.42 13.89 21.63
N GLU A 517 26.35 14.83 21.49
CA GLU A 517 27.79 14.60 21.67
C GLU A 517 28.22 14.57 23.15
N ASP A 518 27.36 15.06 24.04
CA ASP A 518 27.58 15.04 25.49
C ASP A 518 27.11 13.74 26.14
N CYS A 519 26.36 12.91 25.42
CA CYS A 519 25.85 11.65 25.94
C CYS A 519 26.97 10.65 26.27
N PRO A 520 26.80 9.80 27.30
CA PRO A 520 27.74 8.74 27.62
C PRO A 520 27.84 7.65 26.53
N ALA A 521 26.82 7.51 25.69
CA ALA A 521 26.80 6.58 24.58
C ALA A 521 26.32 7.23 23.28
N LEU A 522 26.83 6.72 22.16
CA LEU A 522 26.50 7.18 20.81
C LEU A 522 26.20 5.97 19.91
N LEU A 523 24.98 5.93 19.37
CA LEU A 523 24.55 4.94 18.38
C LEU A 523 24.71 5.50 16.96
N VAL A 524 25.59 4.90 16.17
CA VAL A 524 25.85 5.34 14.79
C VAL A 524 25.35 4.30 13.80
N GLN A 525 24.58 4.75 12.81
CA GLN A 525 24.24 3.96 11.64
C GLN A 525 25.22 4.28 10.51
N TYR A 526 26.01 3.30 10.10
CA TYR A 526 26.84 3.35 8.92
C TYR A 526 26.17 2.64 7.75
N GLY A 527 26.50 3.07 6.53
CA GLY A 527 26.21 2.30 5.32
C GLY A 527 27.13 1.08 5.19
N ARG A 528 27.23 0.53 3.97
CA ARG A 528 28.16 -0.56 3.68
C ARG A 528 29.61 -0.11 3.91
N GLN A 529 30.23 -0.64 4.95
CA GLN A 529 31.64 -0.44 5.28
C GLN A 529 32.32 -1.79 5.54
N GLU A 530 33.50 -1.95 4.95
CA GLU A 530 34.40 -3.10 5.17
C GLU A 530 35.48 -2.71 6.18
N GLY A 531 35.89 -3.66 7.04
CA GLY A 531 36.90 -3.43 8.08
C GLY A 531 36.34 -2.97 9.43
N ALA A 532 37.23 -2.53 10.32
CA ALA A 532 36.88 -2.07 11.67
C ALA A 532 35.98 -0.81 11.63
N PRO A 533 35.13 -0.58 12.64
CA PRO A 533 34.38 0.66 12.75
C PRO A 533 35.29 1.89 12.73
N PRO A 534 34.85 3.02 12.16
CA PRO A 534 35.60 4.26 12.24
C PRO A 534 35.90 4.63 13.69
N ALA A 535 37.17 4.92 13.99
CA ALA A 535 37.56 5.46 15.29
C ALA A 535 37.05 6.90 15.42
N LEU A 536 36.41 7.20 16.54
CA LEU A 536 35.89 8.54 16.86
C LEU A 536 36.70 9.09 18.04
N PRO A 537 37.30 10.30 17.95
CA PRO A 537 38.11 10.84 19.05
C PRO A 537 37.30 10.95 20.36
N GLY A 538 37.82 10.39 21.45
CA GLY A 538 37.15 10.38 22.77
C GLY A 538 36.04 9.33 22.91
N TRP A 539 35.95 8.36 21.99
CA TRP A 539 34.94 7.31 21.99
C TRP A 539 35.57 5.95 21.73
N GLN A 540 35.16 4.94 22.50
CA GLN A 540 35.49 3.54 22.28
C GLN A 540 34.31 2.77 21.69
N VAL A 541 34.62 1.87 20.74
CA VAL A 541 33.64 0.93 20.21
C VAL A 541 33.34 -0.11 21.29
N GLU A 542 32.09 -0.15 21.74
CA GLU A 542 31.61 -1.14 22.70
C GLU A 542 30.97 -2.33 21.97
N TRP A 543 30.19 -2.05 20.92
CA TRP A 543 29.47 -3.08 20.19
C TRP A 543 29.28 -2.72 18.73
N GLU A 544 29.20 -3.74 17.89
CA GLU A 544 28.78 -3.61 16.51
C GLU A 544 27.86 -4.76 16.09
N GLY A 545 26.95 -4.46 15.17
CA GLY A 545 26.05 -5.45 14.62
C GLY A 545 25.35 -4.99 13.35
N ARG A 546 24.64 -5.94 12.73
CA ARG A 546 23.85 -5.72 11.51
C ARG A 546 22.53 -6.47 11.63
N ARG A 547 21.54 -6.04 10.85
CA ARG A 547 20.34 -6.85 10.65
C ARG A 547 20.72 -8.12 9.88
N ARG A 548 20.11 -9.24 10.26
CA ARG A 548 20.35 -10.54 9.61
C ARG A 548 20.04 -10.46 8.12
N GLY A 549 20.95 -10.92 7.27
CA GLY A 549 20.79 -10.87 5.81
C GLY A 549 20.86 -9.46 5.19
N ASP A 550 21.30 -8.45 5.93
CA ASP A 550 21.55 -7.10 5.40
C ASP A 550 23.01 -6.69 5.57
N GLU A 551 23.70 -6.49 4.44
CA GLU A 551 25.09 -6.03 4.41
C GLU A 551 25.20 -4.53 4.12
N THR A 552 24.08 -3.85 3.92
CA THR A 552 24.04 -2.43 3.52
C THR A 552 24.03 -1.47 4.70
N GLU A 553 23.67 -1.96 5.89
CA GLU A 553 23.60 -1.19 7.13
C GLU A 553 24.45 -1.83 8.22
N ARG A 554 25.19 -1.00 8.97
CA ARG A 554 25.95 -1.40 10.16
C ARG A 554 25.62 -0.47 11.31
N TYR A 555 25.36 -1.04 12.48
CA TYR A 555 25.10 -0.32 13.70
C TYR A 555 26.29 -0.47 14.62
N VAL A 556 26.75 0.65 15.19
CA VAL A 556 27.88 0.66 16.11
C VAL A 556 27.49 1.48 17.33
N VAL A 557 27.71 0.91 18.51
CA VAL A 557 27.56 1.58 19.80
C VAL A 557 28.95 2.01 20.26
N TYR A 558 29.10 3.31 20.48
CA TYR A 558 30.28 3.91 21.06
C TYR A 558 29.99 4.35 22.49
N LEU A 559 30.95 4.14 23.39
CA LEU A 559 30.95 4.69 24.75
C LEU A 559 31.99 5.79 24.84
N LYS A 560 31.64 6.89 25.52
CA LYS A 560 32.55 8.01 25.73
C LYS A 560 33.67 7.56 26.67
N GLU A 561 34.91 7.81 26.29
CA GLU A 561 36.05 7.49 27.17
C GLU A 561 35.90 8.30 28.45
N ALA A 562 36.08 7.65 29.61
CA ALA A 562 36.12 8.35 30.89
C ALA A 562 37.29 9.35 30.87
N PRO A 563 37.08 10.59 31.35
CA PRO A 563 38.10 11.64 31.31
C PRO A 563 39.35 11.30 32.12
#